data_AF-A0A423W5T9-F1
#
_entry.id   AF-A0A423W5T9-F1
#
_cell.length_a   1.000
_cell.length_b   1.000
_cell.length_c   1.000
_cell.angle_alpha   90.00
_cell.angle_beta   90.00
_cell.angle_gamma   90.00
#
_symmetry.space_group_name_H-M   'P 1'
#
loop_
_entity.id
_entity.type
_entity.pdbx_description
1 polymer ?
#
loop_
_entity_poly.entity_id
_entity_poly.type
_entity_poly.pdbx_seq_one_letter_code
_entity_poly.pdbx_strand_id
1 'polypeptide(L)'
;MSGNSSNETTSAQEAGGQQNHPDSHKPEDHAVPYEEGKENSHQENDPKDERSIANRLAAAQDQNDPSDGSGKDKTEEQIAGEHDPTLPARMHGNEPSKGAKIDKRIEDEEAELIRRMDESKEAKKHHH
;
A
#
# COMPACT_ATOMS: atom_id res chain seq x y z
N MET A 1 51.79 -28.57 -0.33
CA MET A 1 50.59 -28.46 -1.19
C MET A 1 49.54 -27.77 -0.33
N SER A 2 49.53 -26.44 -0.19
CA SER A 2 49.05 -25.39 -1.12
C SER A 2 47.64 -25.63 -1.64
N GLY A 3 46.69 -24.77 -1.25
CA GLY A 3 45.34 -24.75 -1.82
C GLY A 3 44.27 -24.10 -0.96
N ASN A 4 44.45 -22.84 -0.50
CA ASN A 4 43.30 -22.00 -0.17
C ASN A 4 42.69 -21.54 -1.51
N SER A 5 41.51 -22.03 -1.85
CA SER A 5 40.75 -21.59 -3.02
C SER A 5 39.85 -20.42 -2.63
N SER A 6 40.36 -19.21 -2.81
CA SER A 6 39.53 -18.01 -2.98
C SER A 6 39.07 -17.98 -4.44
N ASN A 7 37.77 -18.05 -4.68
CA ASN A 7 37.17 -17.57 -5.92
C ASN A 7 36.21 -16.44 -5.58
N GLU A 8 36.64 -15.23 -5.90
CA GLU A 8 35.80 -14.07 -6.16
C GLU A 8 34.98 -14.38 -7.45
N THR A 9 33.80 -13.86 -7.74
CA THR A 9 33.53 -12.45 -8.08
C THR A 9 32.07 -12.33 -8.55
N THR A 10 31.46 -11.19 -8.22
CA THR A 10 30.45 -10.44 -9.01
C THR A 10 29.12 -11.11 -9.39
N SER A 11 28.14 -11.04 -8.49
CA SER A 11 26.77 -10.70 -8.92
C SER A 11 26.64 -9.19 -8.85
N ALA A 12 26.81 -8.53 -10.00
CA ALA A 12 26.51 -7.13 -10.19
C ALA A 12 25.11 -6.83 -9.65
N GLN A 13 25.04 -6.08 -8.55
CA GLN A 13 23.82 -5.41 -8.13
C GLN A 13 23.59 -4.26 -9.10
N GLU A 14 23.04 -4.57 -10.26
CA GLU A 14 22.39 -3.60 -11.11
C GLU A 14 21.00 -3.31 -10.51
N ALA A 15 21.02 -2.72 -9.32
CA ALA A 15 19.86 -2.06 -8.78
C ALA A 15 20.08 -0.58 -9.07
N GLY A 16 19.31 -0.01 -9.99
CA GLY A 16 19.06 1.43 -10.08
C GLY A 16 18.34 1.97 -8.84
N GLY A 17 18.70 1.48 -7.66
CA GLY A 17 18.21 1.92 -6.38
C GLY A 17 18.88 3.24 -6.06
N GLN A 18 18.06 4.25 -5.79
CA GLN A 18 18.52 5.48 -5.16
C GLN A 18 19.34 5.09 -3.92
N GLN A 19 20.65 5.33 -3.94
CA GLN A 19 21.48 5.13 -2.76
C GLN A 19 21.15 6.26 -1.79
N ASN A 20 20.42 5.94 -0.72
CA ASN A 20 20.36 6.83 0.43
C ASN A 20 21.73 6.83 1.10
N HIS A 21 22.39 7.98 1.17
CA HIS A 21 23.68 8.09 1.85
C HIS A 21 23.54 7.69 3.34
N PRO A 22 24.49 6.94 3.91
CA PRO A 22 24.45 6.56 5.31
C PRO A 22 24.49 7.81 6.21
N ASP A 23 23.76 7.78 7.32
CA ASP A 23 23.65 8.91 8.28
C ASP A 23 25.01 9.45 8.74
N SER A 24 26.05 8.62 8.72
CA SER A 24 27.44 8.98 9.08
C SER A 24 28.11 10.01 8.14
N HIS A 25 27.53 10.31 6.97
CA HIS A 25 27.99 11.35 6.04
C HIS A 25 27.13 12.62 6.08
N LYS A 26 26.14 12.71 6.97
CA LYS A 26 25.39 13.95 7.17
C LYS A 26 26.26 14.92 7.98
N PRO A 27 26.44 16.18 7.53
CA PRO A 27 27.11 17.19 8.33
C PRO A 27 26.39 17.33 9.69
N GLU A 28 27.17 17.49 10.77
CA GLU A 28 26.66 17.75 12.15
C GLU A 28 25.83 19.05 12.21
N ASP A 29 26.07 19.98 11.28
CA ASP A 29 25.13 21.03 10.94
C ASP A 29 24.08 20.45 10.02
N HIS A 30 22.83 20.42 10.48
CA HIS A 30 21.62 20.19 9.69
C HIS A 30 21.47 21.29 8.61
N ALA A 31 22.42 21.36 7.68
CA ALA A 31 22.30 22.15 6.47
C ALA A 31 21.14 21.53 5.71
N VAL A 32 19.98 22.18 5.85
CA VAL A 32 18.75 21.85 5.15
C VAL A 32 19.14 21.65 3.69
N PRO A 33 18.95 20.45 3.13
CA PRO A 33 19.19 20.24 1.70
C PRO A 33 18.48 21.34 0.93
N TYR A 34 19.13 21.89 -0.10
CA TYR A 34 18.63 23.06 -0.84
C TYR A 34 17.22 22.91 -1.44
N GLU A 35 16.63 21.72 -1.36
CA GLU A 35 15.31 21.36 -1.89
C GLU A 35 14.35 20.78 -0.84
N GLU A 36 14.71 20.74 0.46
CA GLU A 36 13.78 20.28 1.48
C GLU A 36 12.70 21.34 1.72
N GLY A 37 11.43 20.96 1.52
CA GLY A 37 10.30 21.83 1.78
C GLY A 37 10.20 22.20 3.26
N LYS A 38 9.64 23.39 3.56
CA LYS A 38 9.44 23.83 4.94
C LYS A 38 8.58 22.83 5.71
N GLU A 39 8.96 22.53 6.95
CA GLU A 39 8.19 21.66 7.84
C GLU A 39 6.72 22.11 7.92
N ASN A 40 5.81 21.13 7.89
CA ASN A 40 4.35 21.31 7.93
C ASN A 40 3.71 22.04 6.74
N SER A 41 4.43 22.27 5.63
CA SER A 41 3.86 22.92 4.44
C SER A 41 2.66 22.19 3.82
N HIS A 42 2.47 20.91 4.14
CA HIS A 42 1.35 20.08 3.67
C HIS A 42 0.22 19.93 4.72
N GLN A 43 0.37 20.53 5.91
CA GLN A 43 -0.63 20.44 6.96
C GLN A 43 -1.66 21.56 6.79
N GLU A 44 -2.89 21.19 6.45
CA GLU A 44 -3.97 22.18 6.30
C GLU A 44 -4.32 22.88 7.61
N ASN A 45 -4.00 22.26 8.75
CA ASN A 45 -4.23 22.77 10.10
C ASN A 45 -2.97 23.35 10.77
N ASP A 46 -1.94 23.72 10.00
CA ASP A 46 -0.71 24.30 10.53
C ASP A 46 -1.02 25.55 11.40
N PRO A 47 -0.57 25.62 12.67
CA PRO A 47 -0.72 26.81 13.50
C PRO A 47 0.01 28.05 12.94
N LYS A 48 0.95 27.87 12.00
CA LYS A 48 1.65 28.93 11.26
C LYS A 48 1.02 29.27 9.92
N ASP A 49 -0.11 28.65 9.58
CA ASP A 49 -0.88 28.99 8.38
C ASP A 49 -1.55 30.36 8.54
N GLU A 50 -1.27 31.26 7.60
CA GLU A 50 -1.78 32.63 7.55
C GLU A 50 -3.17 32.73 6.89
N ARG A 51 -3.73 31.62 6.38
CA ARG A 51 -5.11 31.57 5.89
C ARG A 51 -6.09 31.87 7.03
N SER A 52 -7.15 32.61 6.71
CA SER A 52 -8.24 32.87 7.65
C SER A 52 -8.91 31.57 8.10
N ILE A 53 -9.53 31.56 9.29
CA ILE A 53 -10.25 30.40 9.82
C ILE A 53 -11.32 29.92 8.83
N ALA A 54 -12.04 30.85 8.20
CA ALA A 54 -13.05 30.52 7.18
C ALA A 54 -12.43 29.82 5.96
N ASN A 55 -11.29 30.29 5.46
CA ASN A 55 -10.62 29.69 4.32
C ASN A 55 -10.02 28.31 4.67
N ARG A 56 -9.53 28.15 5.91
CA ARG A 56 -9.02 26.87 6.40
C ARG A 56 -10.14 25.84 6.53
N LEU A 57 -11.29 26.24 7.06
CA LEU A 57 -12.48 25.39 7.17
C LEU A 57 -13.05 25.02 5.81
N ALA A 58 -13.08 25.94 4.85
CA ALA A 58 -13.52 25.65 3.49
C ALA A 58 -12.63 24.60 2.81
N ALA A 59 -11.30 24.75 2.89
CA ALA A 59 -10.36 23.77 2.35
C ALA A 59 -10.50 22.39 3.03
N ALA A 60 -10.64 22.38 4.35
CA ALA A 60 -10.83 21.13 5.10
C ALA A 60 -12.20 20.48 4.86
N GLN A 61 -13.23 21.26 4.51
CA GLN A 61 -14.56 20.73 4.19
C GLN A 61 -14.51 19.85 2.96
N ASP A 62 -13.85 20.30 1.89
CA ASP A 62 -13.71 19.54 0.66
C ASP A 62 -12.95 18.22 0.90
N GLN A 63 -12.01 18.19 1.87
CA GLN A 63 -11.29 16.97 2.31
C GLN A 63 -12.08 16.04 3.25
N ASN A 64 -13.17 16.50 3.87
CA ASN A 64 -14.00 15.70 4.77
C ASN A 64 -15.40 15.40 4.21
N ASP A 65 -15.76 15.96 3.06
CA ASP A 65 -16.97 15.56 2.36
C ASP A 65 -16.79 14.11 1.87
N PRO A 66 -17.64 13.16 2.29
CA PRO A 66 -17.59 11.79 1.78
C PRO A 66 -17.83 11.71 0.26
N SER A 67 -18.16 12.82 -0.40
CA SER A 67 -18.26 12.94 -1.86
C SER A 67 -16.98 13.46 -2.54
N ASP A 68 -16.05 14.14 -1.81
CA ASP A 68 -14.89 14.84 -2.43
C ASP A 68 -13.54 14.57 -1.70
N GLY A 69 -13.55 14.23 -0.42
CA GLY A 69 -12.35 14.41 0.41
C GLY A 69 -11.57 13.18 0.84
N SER A 70 -12.20 12.01 0.77
CA SER A 70 -11.53 10.70 0.88
C SER A 70 -12.46 9.57 0.42
N GLY A 71 -13.76 9.84 0.32
CA GLY A 71 -14.75 9.08 -0.44
C GLY A 71 -14.86 9.59 -1.88
N LYS A 72 -13.83 9.37 -2.70
CA LYS A 72 -14.09 9.36 -4.14
C LYS A 72 -15.06 8.21 -4.39
N ASP A 73 -16.08 8.42 -5.23
CA ASP A 73 -16.87 7.30 -5.75
C ASP A 73 -15.88 6.23 -6.21
N LYS A 74 -15.99 5.04 -5.62
CA LYS A 74 -15.06 3.96 -5.90
C LYS A 74 -15.06 3.75 -7.40
N THR A 75 -13.89 3.83 -8.03
CA THR A 75 -13.80 3.55 -9.45
C THR A 75 -14.21 2.10 -9.70
N GLU A 76 -14.65 1.78 -10.91
CA GLU A 76 -14.99 0.40 -11.28
C GLU A 76 -13.84 -0.57 -10.97
N GLU A 77 -12.59 -0.11 -11.11
CA GLU A 77 -11.40 -0.87 -10.74
C GLU A 77 -11.27 -1.09 -9.22
N GLN A 78 -11.54 -0.07 -8.40
CA GLN A 78 -11.53 -0.20 -6.94
C GLN A 78 -12.62 -1.16 -6.45
N ILE A 79 -13.82 -1.06 -7.03
CA ILE A 79 -14.93 -1.97 -6.74
C ILE A 79 -14.57 -3.40 -7.15
N ALA A 80 -13.97 -3.58 -8.33
CA ALA A 80 -13.53 -4.89 -8.80
C ALA A 80 -12.45 -5.50 -7.88
N GLY A 81 -11.51 -4.68 -7.41
CA GLY A 81 -10.44 -5.10 -6.48
C GLY A 81 -10.94 -5.48 -5.10
N GLU A 82 -12.03 -4.88 -4.62
CA GLU A 82 -12.68 -5.27 -3.35
C GLU A 82 -13.38 -6.63 -3.43
N HIS A 83 -13.84 -7.01 -4.62
CA HIS A 83 -14.49 -8.30 -4.84
C HIS A 83 -13.51 -9.43 -5.18
N ASP A 84 -12.48 -9.13 -5.96
CA ASP A 84 -11.45 -10.10 -6.31
C ASP A 84 -10.12 -9.37 -6.47
N PRO A 85 -9.11 -9.71 -5.64
CA PRO A 85 -7.82 -9.02 -5.63
C PRO A 85 -7.05 -9.18 -6.94
N THR A 86 -7.43 -10.12 -7.81
CA THR A 86 -6.81 -10.36 -9.12
C THR A 86 -7.40 -9.53 -10.25
N LEU A 87 -8.60 -8.94 -10.08
CA LEU A 87 -9.31 -8.26 -11.17
C LEU A 87 -8.65 -6.97 -11.65
N PRO A 88 -8.15 -6.07 -10.79
CA PRO A 88 -7.52 -4.82 -11.25
C PRO A 88 -6.39 -5.09 -12.25
N ALA A 89 -5.51 -6.05 -11.94
CA ALA A 89 -4.43 -6.45 -12.83
C ALA A 89 -4.95 -7.02 -14.16
N ARG A 90 -5.99 -7.86 -14.12
CA ARG A 90 -6.58 -8.47 -15.32
C ARG A 90 -7.30 -7.47 -16.21
N MET A 91 -7.95 -6.46 -15.62
CA MET A 91 -8.62 -5.37 -16.36
C MET A 91 -7.61 -4.59 -17.20
N HIS A 92 -6.40 -4.41 -16.69
CA HIS A 92 -5.30 -3.76 -17.40
C HIS A 92 -4.48 -4.72 -18.30
N GLY A 93 -4.89 -5.98 -18.43
CA GLY A 93 -4.18 -6.99 -19.23
C GLY A 93 -2.87 -7.49 -18.62
N ASN A 94 -2.61 -7.15 -17.35
CA ASN A 94 -1.41 -7.54 -16.62
C ASN A 94 -1.62 -8.87 -15.87
N GLU A 95 -0.51 -9.52 -15.55
CA GLU A 95 -0.54 -10.69 -14.67
C GLU A 95 -0.75 -10.25 -13.20
N PRO A 96 -1.72 -10.85 -12.46
CA PRO A 96 -1.90 -10.55 -11.04
C PRO A 96 -0.64 -10.84 -10.21
N SER A 97 -0.44 -10.02 -9.18
CA SER A 97 0.69 -10.19 -8.27
C SER A 97 0.62 -11.54 -7.53
N LYS A 98 1.77 -11.99 -7.01
CA LYS A 98 1.83 -13.21 -6.20
C LYS A 98 0.92 -13.11 -4.96
N GLY A 99 0.83 -11.93 -4.35
CA GLY A 99 -0.06 -11.66 -3.21
C GLY A 99 -1.53 -11.83 -3.58
N ALA A 100 -1.98 -11.13 -4.62
CA ALA A 100 -3.37 -11.23 -5.09
C ALA A 100 -3.80 -12.66 -5.44
N LYS A 101 -2.89 -13.47 -6.01
CA LYS A 101 -3.14 -14.90 -6.28
C LYS A 101 -3.18 -15.78 -5.04
N ILE A 102 -2.55 -15.36 -3.95
CA ILE A 102 -2.61 -16.06 -2.66
C ILE A 102 -3.90 -15.66 -1.95
N ASP A 103 -4.22 -14.38 -1.90
CA ASP A 103 -5.43 -13.86 -1.26
C ASP A 103 -6.68 -14.52 -1.87
N LYS A 104 -6.78 -14.54 -3.21
CA LYS A 104 -7.88 -15.24 -3.90
C LYS A 104 -7.97 -16.74 -3.56
N ARG A 105 -6.82 -17.41 -3.42
CA ARG A 105 -6.80 -18.85 -3.08
C ARG A 105 -7.30 -19.08 -1.67
N ILE A 106 -6.91 -18.22 -0.73
CA ILE A 106 -7.37 -18.28 0.66
C ILE A 106 -8.89 -18.07 0.69
N GLU A 107 -9.40 -17.07 -0.02
CA GLU A 107 -10.85 -16.81 -0.13
C GLU A 107 -11.61 -18.03 -0.68
N ASP A 108 -11.10 -18.66 -1.76
CA ASP A 108 -11.70 -19.86 -2.35
C ASP A 108 -11.70 -21.05 -1.37
N GLU A 109 -10.57 -21.28 -0.68
CA GLU A 109 -10.43 -22.35 0.31
C GLU A 109 -11.37 -22.13 1.52
N GLU A 110 -11.49 -20.89 2.01
CA GLU A 110 -12.39 -20.52 3.10
C GLU A 110 -13.86 -20.71 2.72
N ALA A 111 -14.25 -20.30 1.50
CA ALA A 111 -15.60 -20.48 0.99
C ALA A 111 -16.00 -21.97 0.93
N GLU A 112 -15.08 -22.84 0.51
CA GLU A 112 -15.31 -24.30 0.53
C GLU A 112 -15.49 -24.85 1.95
N LEU A 113 -14.66 -24.39 2.90
CA LEU A 113 -14.76 -24.82 4.29
C LEU A 113 -16.08 -24.39 4.93
N ILE A 114 -16.50 -23.15 4.68
CA ILE A 114 -17.79 -22.62 5.15
C ILE A 114 -18.93 -23.46 4.58
N ARG A 115 -18.91 -23.74 3.27
CA ARG A 115 -19.93 -24.56 2.63
C ARG A 115 -20.02 -25.97 3.24
N ARG A 116 -18.89 -26.64 3.44
CA ARG A 116 -18.86 -27.97 4.08
C ARG A 116 -19.39 -27.92 5.51
N MET A 117 -19.04 -26.87 6.26
CA MET A 117 -19.54 -26.66 7.61
C MET A 117 -21.05 -26.45 7.63
N ASP A 118 -21.60 -25.66 6.71
CA ASP A 118 -23.03 -25.39 6.66
C ASP A 118 -23.83 -26.61 6.21
N GLU A 119 -23.36 -27.36 5.21
CA GLU A 119 -23.93 -28.66 4.82
C GLU A 119 -23.95 -29.64 6.01
N SER A 120 -22.87 -29.69 6.81
CA SER A 120 -22.81 -30.55 8.00
C SER A 120 -23.80 -30.13 9.10
N LYS A 121 -24.02 -28.82 9.28
CA LYS A 121 -25.00 -28.28 10.25
C LYS A 121 -26.43 -28.61 9.81
N GLU A 122 -26.74 -28.45 8.53
CA GLU A 122 -28.04 -28.79 7.97
C GLU A 122 -28.35 -30.27 8.11
N ALA A 123 -27.39 -31.14 7.78
CA ALA A 123 -27.51 -32.58 7.99
C ALA A 123 -27.77 -32.95 9.46
N LYS A 124 -27.11 -32.26 10.40
CA LYS A 124 -27.31 -32.45 11.84
C LYS A 124 -28.68 -31.96 12.33
N LYS A 125 -29.21 -30.89 11.74
CA LYS A 125 -30.54 -30.34 12.05
C LYS A 125 -31.67 -31.26 11.54
N HIS A 126 -31.47 -31.93 10.41
CA HIS A 126 -32.45 -32.87 9.85
C HIS A 126 -32.50 -34.22 10.57
N HIS A 127 -31.55 -34.51 11.46
CA HIS A 127 -31.46 -35.78 12.20
C HIS A 127 -31.99 -35.70 13.64
N HIS A 128 -32.68 -34.60 14.00
CA HIS A 128 -33.37 -34.40 15.28
C HIS A 128 -34.85 -34.15 15.03
#